data_AF-A0A5K0Z2Q4-F1
#
_entry.id   AF-A0A5K0Z2Q4-F1
#
_cell.length_a   1.000
_cell.length_b   1.000
_cell.length_c   1.000
_cell.angle_alpha   90.00
_cell.angle_beta   90.00
_cell.angle_gamma   90.00
#
_symmetry.space_group_name_H-M   'P 1'
#
loop_
_entity.id
_entity.type
_entity.pdbx_description
1 polymer ?
#
loop_
_entity_poly.entity_id
_entity_poly.type
_entity_poly.pdbx_seq_one_letter_code
_entity_poly.pdbx_strand_id
1 'polypeptide(L)' 'VWRINGNAKTMISKEDIGKFYSGDCYLVLYTYPGDKKEEYFLCCWFGKDSIL' A
#
# COMPACT_ATOMS: atom_id res chain seq x y z
N VAL A 1 -1.23 -1.32 4.74
CA VAL A 1 -1.16 -1.42 3.26
C VAL A 1 -2.55 -1.73 2.74
N TRP A 2 -2.92 -1.21 1.57
CA TRP A 2 -4.21 -1.46 0.95
C TRP A 2 -4.04 -1.86 -0.50
N ARG A 3 -4.81 -2.85 -0.96
CA ARG A 3 -5.01 -3.15 -2.38
C ARG A 3 -6.04 -2.19 -2.96
N ILE A 4 -5.79 -1.71 -4.16
CA ILE A 4 -6.68 -0.83 -4.93
C ILE A 4 -7.33 -1.66 -6.03
N ASN A 5 -8.65 -1.52 -6.18
CA ASN A 5 -9.42 -2.16 -7.24
C ASN A 5 -10.47 -1.16 -7.75
N GLY A 6 -10.18 -0.48 -8.85
CA GLY A 6 -10.92 0.71 -9.27
C GLY A 6 -10.97 1.75 -8.15
N ASN A 7 -12.17 2.14 -7.73
CA ASN A 7 -12.38 3.10 -6.63
C ASN A 7 -12.37 2.47 -5.23
N ALA A 8 -12.25 1.13 -5.12
CA ALA A 8 -12.27 0.44 -3.84
C ALA A 8 -10.87 0.32 -3.24
N LYS A 9 -10.78 0.54 -1.92
CA LYS A 9 -9.58 0.43 -1.11
C LYS A 9 -9.79 -0.66 -0.05
N THR A 10 -9.09 -1.78 -0.18
CA THR A 10 -9.22 -2.92 0.73
C THR A 10 -7.96 -3.09 1.55
N MET A 11 -8.07 -3.15 2.88
CA MET A 11 -6.92 -3.42 3.74
C MET A 11 -6.45 -4.86 3.53
N ILE A 12 -5.15 -5.05 3.32
CA ILE A 12 -4.60 -6.41 3.25
C ILE A 12 -4.35 -6.95 4.66
N SER A 13 -4.41 -8.28 4.80
CA SER A 13 -4.09 -8.97 6.04
C SER A 13 -2.63 -8.68 6.45
N LYS A 14 -2.32 -8.82 7.74
CA LYS A 14 -0.94 -8.59 8.21
C LYS A 14 0.02 -9.63 7.65
N GLU A 15 -0.45 -10.86 7.44
CA GLU A 15 0.35 -11.98 6.91
C GLU A 15 0.69 -11.81 5.43
N ASP A 16 -0.05 -10.98 4.70
CA ASP A 16 0.17 -10.71 3.27
C ASP A 16 0.91 -9.39 3.02
N ILE A 17 1.25 -8.62 4.06
CA ILE A 17 2.13 -7.46 3.90
C ILE A 17 3.49 -7.93 3.36
N GLY A 18 3.88 -7.39 2.21
CA GLY A 18 5.10 -7.79 1.49
C GLY A 18 4.85 -8.72 0.30
N LYS A 19 3.65 -9.30 0.18
CA LYS A 19 3.23 -10.08 -0.99
C LYS A 19 2.48 -9.17 -1.97
N PHE A 20 3.21 -8.63 -2.94
CA PHE A 20 2.64 -7.78 -3.97
C PHE A 20 2.46 -8.55 -5.29
N TYR A 21 1.27 -8.47 -5.86
CA TYR A 21 0.93 -9.16 -7.11
C TYR A 21 0.96 -8.20 -8.30
N SER A 22 1.58 -8.60 -9.42
CA SER A 22 1.82 -7.72 -10.58
C SER A 22 0.54 -7.23 -11.28
N GLY A 23 -0.59 -7.91 -11.09
CA GLY A 23 -1.90 -7.49 -11.63
C GLY A 23 -2.65 -6.47 -10.77
N ASP A 24 -2.11 -6.08 -9.61
CA ASP A 24 -2.79 -5.21 -8.65
C ASP A 24 -1.99 -3.93 -8.39
N CYS A 25 -2.67 -2.91 -7.87
CA CYS A 25 -2.06 -1.71 -7.33
C CYS A 25 -2.24 -1.64 -5.81
N TYR A 26 -1.28 -1.04 -5.12
CA TYR A 26 -1.29 -0.95 -3.66
C TYR A 26 -0.94 0.45 -3.18
N LEU A 27 -1.61 0.90 -2.12
CA LEU A 27 -1.22 2.05 -1.34
C LEU A 27 -0.53 1.59 -0.05
N VAL A 28 0.67 2.11 0.21
CA VAL A 28 1.44 1.83 1.41
C VAL A 28 1.55 3.12 2.21
N LEU A 29 1.01 3.10 3.42
CA LEU A 29 1.28 4.11 4.44
C LEU A 29 2.13 3.45 5.50
N TYR A 30 3.32 4.00 5.71
CA TYR A 30 4.20 3.63 6.80
C TYR A 30 4.31 4.82 7.75
N THR A 31 3.99 4.57 9.01
CA THR A 31 4.06 5.55 10.10
C THR A 31 5.24 5.20 10.98
N TYR A 32 6.08 6.17 11.28
CA TYR A 32 7.28 5.98 12.09
C TYR A 32 7.51 7.16 13.03
N PRO A 33 8.11 6.92 14.21
CA PRO A 33 8.40 7.98 15.16
C PRO A 33 9.46 8.93 14.58
N GLY A 34 9.11 10.21 14.47
CA GLY A 34 10.06 11.29 14.18
C GLY A 34 10.45 12.05 15.45
N ASP A 35 11.35 13.02 15.31
CA ASP A 35 11.94 13.75 16.46
C ASP A 35 10.92 14.53 17.32
N LYS A 36 9.82 14.98 16.71
CA LYS A 36 8.79 15.81 17.39
C LYS A 36 7.37 15.25 17.30
N LYS A 37 7.09 14.41 16.31
CA LYS A 37 5.79 13.80 16.04
C LYS A 37 5.97 12.59 15.13
N GLU A 38 4.92 11.80 14.99
CA GLU A 38 4.85 10.76 13.97
C GLU A 38 5.06 11.35 12.57
N GLU A 39 5.91 10.68 11.80
CA GLU A 39 6.15 10.96 10.40
C GLU A 39 5.57 9.84 9.53
N TYR A 40 5.33 10.17 8.27
CA TYR A 40 4.57 9.32 7.36
C TYR A 40 5.30 9.20 6.04
N PHE A 41 5.53 7.97 5.62
CA PHE A 41 5.93 7.65 4.25
C PHE A 41 4.71 7.06 3.53
N LEU A 42 4.22 7.78 2.53
CA LEU A 42 3.11 7.36 1.69
C LEU A 42 3.66 7.06 0.29
N CYS A 43 3.45 5.83 -0.19
CA CYS A 43 3.80 5.49 -1.56
C CYS A 43 2.71 4.64 -2.23
N CYS A 44 2.74 4.69 -3.56
CA CYS A 44 1.94 3.83 -4.41
C CYS A 44 2.86 2.80 -5.06
N TRP A 45 2.43 1.54 -5.04
CA TRP A 45 3.06 0.48 -5.82
C TRP A 45 2.13 0.11 -6.97
N PHE A 46 2.63 0.22 -8.19
CA PHE A 46 1.89 -0.08 -9.40
C PHE A 46 2.37 -1.41 -9.96
N GLY A 47 1.47 -2.39 -9.99
CA GLY A 47 1.75 -3.68 -10.60
C GLY A 47 1.97 -3.51 -12.10
N LYS A 48 3.00 -4.17 -12.63
CA LYS A 48 3.36 -4.11 -14.05
C LYS A 48 2.19 -4.46 -14.98
N ASP A 49 1.37 -5.40 -14.56
CA ASP A 49 0.24 -5.94 -15.34
C ASP A 49 -1.10 -5.41 -14.81
N SER A 50 -1.07 -4.42 -13.91
CA SER A 50 -2.27 -3.82 -13.35
C SER A 50 -3.00 -2.98 -14.39
N ILE A 51 -4.33 -3.05 -14.35
CA ILE A 51 -5.22 -2.21 -15.15
C ILE A 51 -5.97 -1.35 -14.13
N LEU A 52 -5.47 -0.13 -13.94
CA LEU A 52 -6.12 0.89 -13.11
C LEU A 52 -7.39 1.42 -13.77
#